data_AF-B5IFE8-F1
#
_entry.id   AF-B5IFE8-F1
#
_cell.length_a   1.000
_cell.length_b   1.000
_cell.length_c   1.000
_cell.angle_alpha   90.00
_cell.angle_beta   90.00
_cell.angle_gamma   90.00
#
_symmetry.space_group_name_H-M   'P 1'
#
loop_
_entity.id
_entity.type
_entity.pdbx_description
1 polymer ?
#
loop_
_entity_poly.entity_id
_entity_poly.type
_entity_poly.pdbx_seq_one_letter_code
_entity_poly.pdbx_strand_id
1 'polypeptide(L)'
;MAKGKERKRGKIVGKAIAISVFLLLLYIMMPTINGLVKNPPSFESYAIPKEMTFKFERIITINAVGNYTLNLTIPQNNQFQNVSVEDLSNLKKRVVNEYNRTVWSYPLKNDSKIKLVYQGKVLAKVWNIKDSLDVNAIPQSLKRQYNHNESLIYYDEKEHTYVREIVIDPYEFRDVAKKLTQNDTNVLEKLRTIYNVIVDNFHYVSERKGLPSSAVETWNRGDGDCDELSFVFVSMARSLGIPAWVEYGLVYTQGTWSPHAWIGTVVPTKNGLVKVNIDTTVEVGRENLGLGFLIRNADRIEEWQDDGNSTHLNSYYTFIRGYYENLHYTEQVNVFYSNQTGKITIPIEGTQFPSWLIMTILAIIIIAVFIIIIRF
;
A
#
# COMPACT_ATOMS: atom_id res chain seq x y z
N MET A 1 -25.25 73.60 2.98
CA MET A 1 -25.37 72.38 3.84
C MET A 1 -25.83 71.11 3.11
N ALA A 2 -26.61 71.16 2.02
CA ALA A 2 -27.16 69.97 1.35
C ALA A 2 -26.11 69.06 0.66
N LYS A 3 -25.14 69.61 -0.10
CA LYS A 3 -24.07 68.84 -0.79
C LYS A 3 -23.17 68.01 0.15
N GLY A 4 -23.01 68.43 1.41
CA GLY A 4 -22.24 67.68 2.41
C GLY A 4 -22.96 66.46 2.98
N LYS A 5 -24.30 66.47 2.98
CA LYS A 5 -25.15 65.37 3.49
C LYS A 5 -25.25 64.23 2.48
N GLU A 6 -25.40 64.52 1.20
CA GLU A 6 -25.41 63.51 0.12
C GLU A 6 -24.05 62.81 -0.02
N ARG A 7 -22.94 63.55 0.05
CA ARG A 7 -21.58 62.99 -0.01
C ARG A 7 -21.27 62.08 1.19
N LYS A 8 -21.81 62.40 2.38
CA LYS A 8 -21.75 61.53 3.57
C LYS A 8 -22.59 60.26 3.39
N ARG A 9 -23.81 60.38 2.85
CA ARG A 9 -24.73 59.26 2.62
C ARG A 9 -24.18 58.28 1.58
N GLY A 10 -23.58 58.77 0.48
CA GLY A 10 -22.91 57.94 -0.53
C GLY A 10 -21.70 57.17 0.01
N LYS A 11 -20.89 57.78 0.89
CA LYS A 11 -19.79 57.07 1.57
C LYS A 11 -20.28 55.97 2.51
N ILE A 12 -21.38 56.19 3.23
CA ILE A 12 -21.97 55.19 4.13
C ILE A 12 -22.52 54.00 3.33
N VAL A 13 -23.23 54.27 2.23
CA VAL A 13 -23.76 53.22 1.34
C VAL A 13 -22.63 52.43 0.67
N GLY A 14 -21.57 53.11 0.19
CA GLY A 14 -20.40 52.45 -0.36
C GLY A 14 -19.70 51.52 0.64
N LYS A 15 -19.55 51.94 1.90
CA LYS A 15 -19.01 51.10 2.98
C LYS A 15 -19.90 49.90 3.29
N ALA A 16 -21.22 50.09 3.35
CA ALA A 16 -22.15 48.99 3.57
C ALA A 16 -22.06 47.95 2.45
N ILE A 17 -21.96 48.39 1.19
CA ILE A 17 -21.77 47.49 0.05
C ILE A 17 -20.43 46.76 0.15
N ALA A 18 -19.33 47.46 0.46
CA ALA A 18 -18.01 46.84 0.58
C ALA A 18 -17.95 45.79 1.71
N ILE A 19 -18.56 46.08 2.86
CA ILE A 19 -18.68 45.12 3.97
C ILE A 19 -19.50 43.91 3.56
N SER A 20 -20.66 44.10 2.92
CA SER A 20 -21.49 42.99 2.44
C SER A 20 -20.77 42.10 1.42
N VAL A 21 -20.04 42.71 0.48
CA VAL A 21 -19.22 41.98 -0.50
C VAL A 21 -18.10 41.20 0.20
N PHE A 22 -17.42 41.82 1.18
CA PHE A 22 -16.38 41.15 1.95
C PHE A 22 -16.92 39.96 2.76
N LEU A 23 -18.05 40.11 3.44
CA LEU A 23 -18.68 39.02 4.18
C LEU A 23 -19.12 37.89 3.25
N LEU A 24 -19.63 38.21 2.06
CA LEU A 24 -19.98 37.22 1.04
C LEU A 24 -18.74 36.47 0.54
N LEU A 25 -17.65 37.17 0.24
CA LEU A 25 -16.38 36.55 -0.16
C LEU A 25 -15.81 35.68 0.97
N LEU A 26 -15.86 36.15 2.21
CA LEU A 26 -15.41 35.39 3.37
C LEU A 26 -16.23 34.10 3.52
N TYR A 27 -17.55 34.18 3.39
CA TYR A 27 -18.45 33.02 3.40
C TYR A 27 -18.09 32.02 2.30
N ILE A 28 -17.85 32.49 1.06
CA ILE A 28 -17.41 31.65 -0.06
C ILE A 28 -16.05 30.99 0.21
N MET A 29 -15.14 31.68 0.92
CA MET A 29 -13.82 31.15 1.28
C MET A 29 -13.82 30.25 2.51
N MET A 30 -14.92 30.16 3.29
CA MET A 30 -14.98 29.34 4.51
C MET A 30 -14.61 27.86 4.29
N PRO A 31 -15.01 27.18 3.20
CA PRO A 31 -14.57 25.81 2.93
C PRO A 31 -13.05 25.70 2.79
N THR A 32 -12.41 26.66 2.10
CA THR A 32 -10.95 26.71 1.93
C THR A 32 -10.24 26.98 3.26
N ILE A 33 -10.74 27.94 4.04
CA ILE A 33 -10.24 28.26 5.38
C ILE A 33 -10.33 27.02 6.30
N ASN A 34 -11.50 26.38 6.33
CA ASN A 34 -11.70 25.15 7.10
C ASN A 34 -10.78 24.02 6.61
N GLY A 35 -10.51 23.94 5.31
CA GLY A 35 -9.56 23.02 4.72
C GLY A 35 -8.14 23.24 5.24
N LEU A 36 -7.66 24.47 5.24
CA LEU A 36 -6.34 24.87 5.75
C LEU A 36 -6.19 24.63 7.25
N VAL A 37 -7.23 24.86 8.05
CA VAL A 37 -7.18 24.62 9.50
C VAL A 37 -7.19 23.12 9.82
N LYS A 38 -7.96 22.32 9.08
CA LYS A 38 -8.05 20.86 9.25
C LYS A 38 -6.89 20.07 8.65
N ASN A 39 -6.20 20.64 7.67
CA ASN A 39 -5.02 20.10 7.02
C ASN A 39 -4.00 21.23 6.88
N PRO A 40 -3.34 21.61 7.99
CA PRO A 40 -2.35 22.66 7.93
C PRO A 40 -1.23 22.31 6.95
N PRO A 41 -0.70 23.32 6.23
CA PRO A 41 0.44 23.09 5.35
C PRO A 41 1.63 22.54 6.14
N SER A 42 2.46 21.78 5.44
CA SER A 42 3.67 21.16 5.97
C SER A 42 4.88 21.91 5.45
N PHE A 43 5.89 22.16 6.29
CA PHE A 43 7.13 22.77 5.81
C PHE A 43 8.03 21.77 5.08
N GLU A 44 7.89 20.47 5.38
CA GLU A 44 8.51 19.39 4.62
C GLU A 44 7.47 18.50 3.94
N SER A 45 7.82 18.04 2.74
CA SER A 45 7.00 17.10 1.99
C SER A 45 7.85 16.23 1.08
N TYR A 46 7.39 15.00 0.89
CA TYR A 46 7.88 14.13 -0.16
C TYR A 46 7.00 14.23 -1.39
N ALA A 47 7.56 13.78 -2.49
CA ALA A 47 6.84 13.69 -3.72
C ALA A 47 7.01 12.33 -4.35
N ILE A 48 5.89 11.73 -4.66
CA ILE A 48 5.84 10.48 -5.40
C ILE A 48 5.25 10.75 -6.79
N PRO A 49 5.64 9.96 -7.81
CA PRO A 49 4.99 10.03 -9.11
C PRO A 49 3.52 9.66 -8.99
N LYS A 50 2.65 10.39 -9.70
CA LYS A 50 1.21 10.09 -9.70
C LYS A 50 0.91 8.83 -10.51
N GLU A 51 1.68 8.62 -11.57
CA GLU A 51 1.54 7.51 -12.47
C GLU A 51 2.89 7.10 -13.05
N MET A 52 2.95 5.86 -13.55
CA MET A 52 4.09 5.36 -14.30
C MET A 52 3.59 4.54 -15.47
N THR A 53 4.19 4.77 -16.65
CA THR A 53 4.07 3.88 -17.80
C THR A 53 5.36 3.13 -17.99
N PHE A 54 5.27 1.86 -18.34
CA PHE A 54 6.44 1.00 -18.44
C PHE A 54 6.30 -0.02 -19.55
N LYS A 55 7.46 -0.51 -19.99
CA LYS A 55 7.58 -1.74 -20.75
C LYS A 55 8.86 -2.45 -20.33
N PHE A 56 8.76 -3.73 -20.02
CA PHE A 56 9.93 -4.57 -19.71
C PHE A 56 9.70 -6.00 -20.20
N GLU A 57 10.79 -6.72 -20.41
CA GLU A 57 10.82 -8.14 -20.70
C GLU A 57 11.25 -8.89 -19.45
N ARG A 58 10.49 -9.91 -19.04
CA ARG A 58 10.82 -10.87 -18.00
C ARG A 58 11.20 -12.19 -18.68
N ILE A 59 12.43 -12.62 -18.47
CA ILE A 59 12.97 -13.87 -18.99
C ILE A 59 13.13 -14.83 -17.83
N ILE A 60 12.36 -15.90 -17.84
CA ILE A 60 12.45 -16.98 -16.85
C ILE A 60 13.22 -18.13 -17.50
N THR A 61 14.34 -18.53 -16.90
CA THR A 61 15.12 -19.68 -17.35
C THR A 61 15.11 -20.74 -16.27
N ILE A 62 14.64 -21.93 -16.65
CA ILE A 62 14.57 -23.10 -15.79
C ILE A 62 15.53 -24.14 -16.37
N ASN A 63 16.54 -24.52 -15.59
CA ASN A 63 17.37 -25.67 -15.91
C ASN A 63 16.92 -26.83 -15.03
N ALA A 64 16.56 -27.96 -15.63
CA ALA A 64 16.03 -29.11 -14.92
C ALA A 64 16.04 -30.35 -15.83
N VAL A 65 15.99 -31.54 -15.25
CA VAL A 65 15.75 -32.79 -15.98
C VAL A 65 14.40 -33.35 -15.56
N GLY A 66 13.48 -33.61 -16.51
CA GLY A 66 12.17 -34.20 -16.21
C GLY A 66 11.00 -33.51 -16.88
N ASN A 67 9.78 -33.78 -16.40
CA ASN A 67 8.54 -33.19 -16.89
C ASN A 67 7.81 -32.49 -15.74
N TYR A 68 7.57 -31.20 -15.91
CA TYR A 68 7.00 -30.34 -14.88
C TYR A 68 6.09 -29.30 -15.50
N THR A 69 5.37 -28.57 -14.65
CA THR A 69 4.48 -27.50 -15.01
C THR A 69 4.92 -26.25 -14.27
N LEU A 70 5.13 -25.15 -14.98
CA LEU A 70 5.29 -23.83 -14.39
C LEU A 70 3.95 -23.08 -14.45
N ASN A 71 3.45 -22.65 -13.31
CA ASN A 71 2.26 -21.82 -13.18
C ASN A 71 2.67 -20.39 -12.87
N LEU A 72 2.33 -19.46 -13.76
CA LEU A 72 2.60 -18.04 -13.57
C LEU A 72 1.29 -17.29 -13.39
N THR A 73 1.18 -16.53 -12.30
CA THR A 73 0.07 -15.60 -12.13
C THR A 73 0.33 -14.35 -12.96
N ILE A 74 -0.70 -13.88 -13.67
CA ILE A 74 -0.60 -12.71 -14.54
C ILE A 74 -1.37 -11.54 -13.90
N PRO A 75 -0.87 -10.29 -14.00
CA PRO A 75 -1.55 -9.11 -13.46
C PRO A 75 -3.01 -9.00 -13.91
N GLN A 76 -3.89 -8.67 -12.97
CA GLN A 76 -5.29 -8.32 -13.26
C GLN A 76 -5.47 -6.80 -13.27
N ASN A 77 -6.28 -6.30 -14.21
CA ASN A 77 -6.56 -4.88 -14.31
C ASN A 77 -7.54 -4.43 -13.23
N ASN A 78 -7.27 -3.28 -12.63
CA ASN A 78 -8.13 -2.66 -11.61
C ASN A 78 -8.00 -1.13 -11.67
N GLN A 79 -8.62 -0.43 -10.71
CA GLN A 79 -8.59 1.04 -10.65
C GLN A 79 -7.19 1.66 -10.50
N PHE A 80 -6.18 0.88 -10.09
CA PHE A 80 -4.80 1.32 -9.87
C PHE A 80 -3.82 0.82 -10.93
N GLN A 81 -4.21 -0.14 -11.77
CA GLN A 81 -3.31 -0.70 -12.78
C GLN A 81 -4.05 -1.15 -14.05
N ASN A 82 -3.45 -0.86 -15.19
CA ASN A 82 -3.83 -1.41 -16.49
C ASN A 82 -2.56 -1.96 -17.15
N VAL A 83 -2.36 -3.28 -17.02
CA VAL A 83 -1.16 -3.99 -17.43
C VAL A 83 -1.54 -5.12 -18.37
N SER A 84 -0.80 -5.23 -19.46
CA SER A 84 -0.90 -6.34 -20.40
C SER A 84 0.40 -7.13 -20.39
N VAL A 85 0.26 -8.45 -20.54
CA VAL A 85 1.40 -9.37 -20.66
C VAL A 85 1.28 -10.12 -21.97
N GLU A 86 2.36 -10.09 -22.75
CA GLU A 86 2.51 -10.83 -24.00
C GLU A 86 3.49 -11.99 -23.80
N ASP A 87 3.15 -13.17 -24.32
CA ASP A 87 4.00 -14.36 -24.26
C ASP A 87 4.77 -14.52 -25.57
N LEU A 88 6.09 -14.37 -25.50
CA LEU A 88 7.01 -14.53 -26.63
C LEU A 88 7.83 -15.83 -26.55
N SER A 89 7.43 -16.77 -25.70
CA SER A 89 8.17 -18.03 -25.48
C SER A 89 8.01 -19.06 -26.61
N ASN A 90 6.98 -18.92 -27.46
CA ASN A 90 6.55 -19.95 -28.42
C ASN A 90 6.25 -21.32 -27.78
N LEU A 91 6.01 -21.36 -26.46
CA LEU A 91 5.64 -22.57 -25.74
C LEU A 91 4.13 -22.74 -25.70
N LYS A 92 3.68 -24.01 -25.63
CA LYS A 92 2.27 -24.30 -25.36
C LYS A 92 1.97 -23.89 -23.93
N LYS A 93 0.94 -23.07 -23.74
CA LYS A 93 0.39 -22.73 -22.43
C LYS A 93 -1.10 -23.04 -22.35
N ARG A 94 -1.57 -23.28 -21.14
CA ARG A 94 -2.99 -23.32 -20.78
C ARG A 94 -3.30 -22.08 -19.96
N VAL A 95 -4.41 -21.40 -20.28
CA VAL A 95 -4.94 -20.33 -19.43
C VAL A 95 -5.96 -20.97 -18.50
N VAL A 96 -5.69 -20.95 -17.21
CA VAL A 96 -6.53 -21.56 -16.18
C VAL A 96 -7.02 -20.46 -15.25
N ASN A 97 -8.28 -20.54 -14.82
CA ASN A 97 -8.78 -19.71 -13.75
C ASN A 97 -8.79 -20.53 -12.46
N GLU A 98 -7.83 -20.29 -11.58
CA GLU A 98 -7.74 -20.92 -10.27
C GLU A 98 -8.01 -19.87 -9.20
N TYR A 99 -9.00 -20.12 -8.34
CA TYR A 99 -9.26 -19.27 -7.18
C TYR A 99 -9.46 -17.78 -7.52
N ASN A 100 -10.29 -17.50 -8.54
CA ASN A 100 -10.52 -16.15 -9.09
C ASN A 100 -9.29 -15.45 -9.70
N ARG A 101 -8.24 -16.20 -10.01
CA ARG A 101 -6.99 -15.68 -10.58
C ARG A 101 -6.74 -16.33 -11.93
N THR A 102 -6.14 -15.57 -12.84
CA THR A 102 -5.73 -16.09 -14.15
C THR A 102 -4.29 -16.56 -14.07
N VAL A 103 -4.10 -17.86 -14.30
CA VAL A 103 -2.82 -18.54 -14.27
C VAL A 103 -2.46 -19.01 -15.67
N TRP A 104 -1.25 -18.70 -16.11
CA TRP A 104 -0.65 -19.29 -17.30
C TRP A 104 0.15 -20.52 -16.89
N SER A 105 -0.34 -21.69 -17.30
CA SER A 105 0.23 -22.98 -16.97
C SER A 105 0.99 -23.55 -18.15
N TYR A 106 2.30 -23.67 -18.00
CA TYR A 106 3.24 -24.14 -19.00
C TYR A 106 3.67 -25.58 -18.68
N PRO A 107 3.21 -26.60 -19.43
CA PRO A 107 3.82 -27.92 -19.39
C PRO A 107 5.20 -27.85 -20.05
N LEU A 108 6.24 -28.15 -19.28
CA LEU A 108 7.64 -28.02 -19.65
C LEU A 108 8.36 -29.37 -19.53
N LYS A 109 9.44 -29.50 -20.29
CA LYS A 109 10.30 -30.69 -20.28
C LYS A 109 11.75 -30.25 -20.36
N ASN A 110 12.56 -30.79 -19.46
CA ASN A 110 13.97 -30.45 -19.29
C ASN A 110 14.17 -28.92 -19.17
N ASP A 111 15.30 -28.41 -19.65
CA ASP A 111 15.57 -26.97 -19.68
C ASP A 111 14.52 -26.24 -20.51
N SER A 112 14.05 -25.10 -20.00
CA SER A 112 12.98 -24.32 -20.60
C SER A 112 13.20 -22.84 -20.37
N LYS A 113 12.79 -22.03 -21.35
CA LYS A 113 12.93 -20.58 -21.31
C LYS A 113 11.60 -19.92 -21.67
N ILE A 114 11.06 -19.12 -20.77
CA ILE A 114 9.84 -18.35 -20.97
C ILE A 114 10.22 -16.88 -21.06
N LYS A 115 9.62 -16.19 -22.03
CA LYS A 115 9.84 -14.78 -22.30
C LYS A 115 8.49 -14.08 -22.28
N LEU A 116 8.31 -13.19 -21.31
CA LEU A 116 7.09 -12.41 -21.13
C LEU A 116 7.40 -10.94 -21.32
N VAL A 117 6.57 -10.20 -22.06
CA VAL A 117 6.68 -8.75 -22.18
C VAL A 117 5.52 -8.11 -21.43
N TYR A 118 5.87 -7.37 -20.39
CA TYR A 118 4.93 -6.60 -19.59
C TYR A 118 4.92 -5.16 -20.12
N GLN A 119 3.73 -4.60 -20.30
CA GLN A 119 3.57 -3.19 -20.61
C GLN A 119 2.27 -2.66 -20.02
N GLY A 120 2.30 -1.43 -19.55
CA GLY A 120 1.09 -0.86 -18.95
C GLY A 120 1.29 0.46 -18.27
N LYS A 121 0.27 0.80 -17.48
CA LYS A 121 0.20 1.99 -16.65
C LYS A 121 -0.24 1.61 -15.24
N VAL A 122 0.45 2.13 -14.24
CA VAL A 122 0.12 2.01 -12.82
C VAL A 122 -0.07 3.39 -12.21
N LEU A 123 -0.93 3.49 -11.21
CA LEU A 123 -1.32 4.73 -10.55
C LEU A 123 -0.96 4.67 -9.06
N ALA A 124 -0.47 5.79 -8.55
CA ALA A 124 -0.28 5.97 -7.12
C ALA A 124 -1.61 6.27 -6.42
N LYS A 125 -1.71 5.84 -5.17
CA LYS A 125 -2.83 6.14 -4.28
C LYS A 125 -2.31 6.44 -2.89
N VAL A 126 -2.67 7.61 -2.37
CA VAL A 126 -2.50 7.98 -0.96
C VAL A 126 -3.87 7.98 -0.31
N TRP A 127 -4.03 7.23 0.78
CA TRP A 127 -5.27 7.23 1.55
C TRP A 127 -5.15 8.20 2.72
N ASN A 128 -6.07 9.17 2.80
CA ASN A 128 -6.18 10.11 3.91
C ASN A 128 -7.46 9.79 4.69
N ILE A 129 -7.34 8.96 5.71
CA ILE A 129 -8.46 8.47 6.52
C ILE A 129 -8.43 9.19 7.86
N LYS A 130 -9.53 9.88 8.22
CA LYS A 130 -9.64 10.66 9.46
C LYS A 130 -10.73 10.17 10.41
N ASP A 131 -11.64 9.37 9.89
CA ASP A 131 -12.85 8.90 10.57
C ASP A 131 -12.84 7.38 10.74
N SER A 132 -11.65 6.83 11.04
CA SER A 132 -11.49 5.40 11.36
C SER A 132 -12.34 5.03 12.56
N LEU A 133 -13.03 3.90 12.45
CA LEU A 133 -13.79 3.28 13.53
C LEU A 133 -12.97 2.20 14.22
N ASP A 134 -13.53 1.61 15.27
CA ASP A 134 -12.95 0.49 16.01
C ASP A 134 -13.04 -0.84 15.24
N VAL A 135 -12.46 -1.90 15.82
CA VAL A 135 -12.44 -3.24 15.21
C VAL A 135 -13.84 -3.87 15.13
N ASN A 136 -14.81 -3.41 15.93
CA ASN A 136 -16.17 -3.96 15.97
C ASN A 136 -16.98 -3.57 14.73
N ALA A 137 -16.63 -2.44 14.11
CA ALA A 137 -17.21 -1.99 12.85
C ALA A 137 -16.82 -2.88 11.64
N ILE A 138 -15.86 -3.79 11.79
CA ILE A 138 -15.45 -4.71 10.72
C ILE A 138 -16.43 -5.92 10.64
N PRO A 139 -16.98 -6.23 9.45
CA PRO A 139 -17.88 -7.37 9.26
C PRO A 139 -17.29 -8.71 9.72
N GLN A 140 -18.13 -9.51 10.38
CA GLN A 140 -17.75 -10.84 10.85
C GLN A 140 -17.38 -11.81 9.72
N SER A 141 -17.92 -11.61 8.51
CA SER A 141 -17.54 -12.41 7.34
C SER A 141 -16.05 -12.25 6.99
N LEU A 142 -15.54 -11.01 6.97
CA LEU A 142 -14.12 -10.75 6.71
C LEU A 142 -13.24 -11.26 7.85
N LYS A 143 -13.68 -11.12 9.11
CA LYS A 143 -12.95 -11.67 10.25
C LYS A 143 -12.82 -13.19 10.16
N ARG A 144 -13.90 -13.89 9.80
CA ARG A 144 -13.87 -15.35 9.60
C ARG A 144 -13.00 -15.77 8.42
N GLN A 145 -12.91 -14.94 7.39
CA GLN A 145 -12.10 -15.22 6.22
C GLN A 145 -10.59 -15.09 6.49
N TYR A 146 -10.17 -14.09 7.27
CA TYR A 146 -8.75 -13.78 7.40
C TYR A 146 -8.17 -14.01 8.79
N ASN A 147 -8.93 -13.84 9.87
CA ASN A 147 -8.36 -13.81 11.23
C ASN A 147 -8.12 -15.22 11.81
N HIS A 148 -7.40 -16.05 11.06
CA HIS A 148 -6.95 -17.37 11.44
C HIS A 148 -5.56 -17.65 10.84
N ASN A 149 -5.01 -18.81 11.21
CA ASN A 149 -3.70 -19.22 10.77
C ASN A 149 -3.67 -19.56 9.28
N GLU A 150 -2.52 -19.35 8.66
CA GLU A 150 -2.21 -19.87 7.34
C GLU A 150 -0.89 -20.62 7.35
N SER A 151 -0.81 -21.67 6.54
CA SER A 151 0.34 -22.58 6.53
C SER A 151 0.90 -22.80 5.14
N LEU A 152 2.22 -22.97 5.05
CA LEU A 152 2.90 -23.55 3.90
C LEU A 152 3.16 -25.04 4.14
N ILE A 153 3.21 -25.81 3.06
CA ILE A 153 3.53 -27.22 3.01
C ILE A 153 4.68 -27.39 2.05
N TYR A 154 5.77 -27.95 2.54
CA TYR A 154 6.97 -28.18 1.74
C TYR A 154 7.63 -29.49 2.11
N TYR A 155 8.45 -30.00 1.22
CA TYR A 155 9.23 -31.19 1.47
C TYR A 155 10.50 -30.81 2.24
N ASP A 156 10.64 -31.30 3.46
CA ASP A 156 11.85 -31.15 4.25
C ASP A 156 12.84 -32.24 3.83
N GLU A 157 13.98 -31.82 3.26
CA GLU A 157 15.02 -32.74 2.78
C GLU A 157 15.73 -33.50 3.90
N LYS A 158 15.81 -32.93 5.12
CA LYS A 158 16.47 -33.56 6.27
C LYS A 158 15.58 -34.62 6.90
N GLU A 159 14.30 -34.31 7.06
CA GLU A 159 13.30 -35.20 7.65
C GLU A 159 12.67 -36.15 6.61
N HIS A 160 13.01 -35.98 5.32
CA HIS A 160 12.48 -36.73 4.19
C HIS A 160 10.94 -36.81 4.14
N THR A 161 10.25 -35.74 4.57
CA THR A 161 8.78 -35.71 4.70
C THR A 161 8.20 -34.35 4.34
N TYR A 162 6.90 -34.31 4.05
CA TYR A 162 6.19 -33.04 3.90
C TYR A 162 5.88 -32.47 5.28
N VAL A 163 6.40 -31.28 5.56
CA VAL A 163 6.15 -30.52 6.78
C VAL A 163 5.12 -29.44 6.49
N ARG A 164 4.21 -29.23 7.45
CA ARG A 164 3.29 -28.09 7.45
C ARG A 164 3.81 -27.09 8.47
N GLU A 165 4.10 -25.89 8.01
CA GLU A 165 4.54 -24.78 8.85
C GLU A 165 3.50 -23.66 8.83
N ILE A 166 3.15 -23.15 10.01
CA ILE A 166 2.24 -22.01 10.14
C ILE A 166 3.07 -20.73 9.91
N VAL A 167 2.81 -20.04 8.81
CA VAL A 167 3.58 -18.84 8.43
C VAL A 167 2.91 -17.55 8.88
N ILE A 168 1.58 -17.54 8.99
CA ILE A 168 0.79 -16.45 9.58
C ILE A 168 0.08 -17.02 10.80
N ASP A 169 0.38 -16.46 11.98
CA ASP A 169 -0.14 -16.95 13.27
C ASP A 169 -0.71 -15.82 14.14
N PRO A 170 -1.97 -15.42 13.95
CA PRO A 170 -2.60 -14.45 14.84
C PRO A 170 -2.68 -14.86 16.32
N TYR A 171 -2.60 -16.15 16.67
CA TYR A 171 -2.79 -16.56 18.07
C TYR A 171 -1.55 -16.23 18.91
N GLU A 172 -0.35 -16.48 18.37
CA GLU A 172 0.93 -16.17 19.02
C GLU A 172 1.15 -14.67 19.21
N PHE A 173 0.60 -13.83 18.32
CA PHE A 173 0.76 -12.38 18.40
C PHE A 173 -0.28 -11.65 19.25
N ARG A 174 -1.26 -12.37 19.83
CA ARG A 174 -2.40 -11.74 20.51
C ARG A 174 -1.99 -10.84 21.67
N ASP A 175 -1.10 -11.33 22.54
CA ASP A 175 -0.79 -10.63 23.78
C ASP A 175 0.18 -9.46 23.54
N VAL A 176 1.17 -9.66 22.65
CA VAL A 176 2.09 -8.58 22.24
C VAL A 176 1.36 -7.48 21.47
N ALA A 177 0.50 -7.81 20.52
CA ALA A 177 -0.24 -6.81 19.74
C ALA A 177 -1.22 -6.03 20.62
N LYS A 178 -1.92 -6.69 21.56
CA LYS A 178 -2.78 -6.01 22.53
C LYS A 178 -2.01 -5.05 23.43
N LYS A 179 -0.84 -5.48 23.92
CA LYS A 179 0.02 -4.64 24.78
C LYS A 179 0.51 -3.41 24.03
N LEU A 180 1.02 -3.58 22.81
CA LEU A 180 1.53 -2.48 21.98
C LEU A 180 0.42 -1.48 21.63
N THR A 181 -0.79 -1.96 21.36
CA THR A 181 -1.92 -1.13 20.90
C THR A 181 -2.94 -0.78 21.99
N GLN A 182 -2.58 -0.91 23.27
CA GLN A 182 -3.51 -0.75 24.39
C GLN A 182 -4.16 0.63 24.49
N ASN A 183 -3.46 1.67 24.00
CA ASN A 183 -3.94 3.05 24.00
C ASN A 183 -4.63 3.43 22.67
N ASP A 184 -4.59 2.56 21.66
CA ASP A 184 -5.16 2.83 20.34
C ASP A 184 -6.67 2.55 20.36
N THR A 185 -7.43 3.55 19.93
CA THR A 185 -8.89 3.59 20.01
C THR A 185 -9.58 3.12 18.74
N ASN A 186 -8.90 3.20 17.60
CA ASN A 186 -9.46 2.86 16.29
C ASN A 186 -8.50 1.99 15.46
N VAL A 187 -9.01 1.40 14.39
CA VAL A 187 -8.25 0.48 13.52
C VAL A 187 -7.01 1.15 12.91
N LEU A 188 -7.13 2.41 12.47
CA LEU A 188 -6.02 3.13 11.86
C LEU A 188 -4.85 3.33 12.83
N GLU A 189 -5.13 3.72 14.08
CA GLU A 189 -4.12 3.83 15.13
C GLU A 189 -3.42 2.50 15.39
N LYS A 190 -4.19 1.39 15.48
CA LYS A 190 -3.63 0.05 15.67
C LYS A 190 -2.70 -0.37 14.54
N LEU A 191 -3.13 -0.15 13.30
CA LEU A 191 -2.30 -0.44 12.11
C LEU A 191 -1.03 0.41 12.10
N ARG A 192 -1.13 1.69 12.48
CA ARG A 192 0.02 2.60 12.56
C ARG A 192 1.03 2.13 13.60
N THR A 193 0.57 1.75 14.79
CA THR A 193 1.42 1.22 15.86
C THR A 193 2.16 -0.04 15.41
N ILE A 194 1.47 -0.99 14.77
CA ILE A 194 2.10 -2.21 14.22
C ILE A 194 3.15 -1.84 13.15
N TYR A 195 2.79 -0.95 12.22
CA TYR A 195 3.69 -0.48 11.17
C TYR A 195 4.99 0.10 11.75
N ASN A 196 4.87 1.04 12.69
CA ASN A 196 6.02 1.68 13.33
C ASN A 196 6.88 0.65 14.07
N VAL A 197 6.27 -0.28 14.83
CA VAL A 197 7.03 -1.33 15.53
C VAL A 197 7.88 -2.15 14.57
N ILE A 198 7.35 -2.52 13.40
CA ILE A 198 8.12 -3.30 12.43
C ILE A 198 9.21 -2.42 11.80
N VAL A 199 8.86 -1.24 11.28
CA VAL A 199 9.81 -0.36 10.59
C VAL A 199 10.94 0.12 11.50
N ASP A 200 10.66 0.38 12.78
CA ASP A 200 11.64 0.91 13.72
C ASP A 200 12.57 -0.17 14.32
N ASN A 201 12.17 -1.45 14.30
CA ASN A 201 12.87 -2.51 15.04
C ASN A 201 13.37 -3.67 14.18
N PHE A 202 12.95 -3.79 12.91
CA PHE A 202 13.29 -4.92 12.06
C PHE A 202 14.26 -4.52 10.95
N HIS A 203 15.21 -5.39 10.64
CA HIS A 203 16.13 -5.21 9.52
C HIS A 203 15.62 -5.94 8.28
N TYR A 204 15.70 -5.28 7.12
CA TYR A 204 15.35 -5.89 5.85
C TYR A 204 16.51 -6.74 5.31
N VAL A 205 16.25 -8.01 5.01
CA VAL A 205 17.27 -8.96 4.50
C VAL A 205 16.69 -9.79 3.35
N SER A 206 17.06 -9.46 2.10
CA SER A 206 16.54 -10.12 0.88
C SER A 206 17.43 -11.24 0.32
N GLU A 207 18.57 -11.53 0.94
CA GLU A 207 19.54 -12.53 0.43
C GLU A 207 19.19 -13.98 0.81
N ARG A 208 18.16 -14.20 1.64
CA ARG A 208 17.77 -15.53 2.08
C ARG A 208 17.12 -16.30 0.93
N LYS A 209 17.56 -17.55 0.76
CA LYS A 209 17.02 -18.47 -0.26
C LYS A 209 16.09 -19.47 0.40
N GLY A 210 15.01 -19.79 -0.28
CA GLY A 210 14.06 -20.82 0.13
C GLY A 210 12.66 -20.26 0.33
N LEU A 211 11.86 -20.99 1.09
CA LEU A 211 10.56 -20.51 1.53
C LEU A 211 10.74 -19.47 2.65
N PRO A 212 9.83 -18.50 2.77
CA PRO A 212 9.88 -17.50 3.84
C PRO A 212 9.71 -18.17 5.20
N SER A 213 10.42 -17.64 6.20
CA SER A 213 10.26 -18.07 7.60
C SER A 213 8.87 -17.68 8.11
N SER A 214 8.38 -18.40 9.13
CA SER A 214 7.13 -18.00 9.80
C SER A 214 7.20 -16.59 10.42
N ALA A 215 6.03 -15.99 10.64
CA ALA A 215 5.91 -14.72 11.37
C ALA A 215 6.57 -14.80 12.76
N VAL A 216 6.42 -15.92 13.47
CA VAL A 216 6.98 -16.12 14.81
C VAL A 216 8.52 -16.17 14.75
N GLU A 217 9.09 -16.92 13.81
CA GLU A 217 10.54 -16.96 13.62
C GLU A 217 11.08 -15.58 13.27
N THR A 218 10.46 -14.91 12.30
CA THR A 218 10.83 -13.56 11.86
C THR A 218 10.80 -12.56 13.02
N TRP A 219 9.74 -12.59 13.84
CA TRP A 219 9.63 -11.76 15.04
C TRP A 219 10.75 -12.00 16.04
N ASN A 220 11.09 -13.26 16.31
CA ASN A 220 12.15 -13.60 17.25
C ASN A 220 13.55 -13.23 16.73
N ARG A 221 13.73 -13.26 15.40
CA ARG A 221 14.99 -12.94 14.74
C ARG A 221 15.21 -11.43 14.61
N GLY A 222 14.14 -10.64 14.45
CA GLY A 222 14.21 -9.18 14.30
C GLY A 222 14.65 -8.74 12.90
N ASP A 223 14.52 -9.61 11.90
CA ASP A 223 14.83 -9.31 10.51
C ASP A 223 14.03 -10.22 9.55
N GLY A 224 13.86 -9.75 8.32
CA GLY A 224 13.23 -10.53 7.26
C GLY A 224 13.11 -9.81 5.92
N ASP A 225 12.65 -10.51 4.90
CA ASP A 225 12.37 -9.95 3.57
C ASP A 225 10.93 -9.39 3.47
N CYS A 226 10.46 -9.13 2.24
CA CYS A 226 9.14 -8.55 2.01
C CYS A 226 7.99 -9.45 2.45
N ASP A 227 8.17 -10.77 2.34
CA ASP A 227 7.17 -11.77 2.69
C ASP A 227 7.11 -11.94 4.21
N GLU A 228 8.28 -12.17 4.82
CA GLU A 228 8.44 -12.39 6.25
C GLU A 228 7.93 -11.21 7.08
N LEU A 229 8.29 -9.97 6.71
CA LEU A 229 7.80 -8.77 7.40
C LEU A 229 6.30 -8.55 7.18
N SER A 230 5.77 -8.93 6.01
CA SER A 230 4.32 -8.91 5.76
C SER A 230 3.60 -9.93 6.63
N PHE A 231 4.15 -11.13 6.85
CA PHE A 231 3.57 -12.14 7.72
C PHE A 231 3.51 -11.71 9.18
N VAL A 232 4.56 -11.04 9.69
CA VAL A 232 4.54 -10.44 11.04
C VAL A 232 3.42 -9.41 11.15
N PHE A 233 3.35 -8.45 10.22
CA PHE A 233 2.32 -7.42 10.22
C PHE A 233 0.92 -8.04 10.19
N VAL A 234 0.69 -8.97 9.26
CA VAL A 234 -0.61 -9.62 9.06
C VAL A 234 -1.02 -10.43 10.30
N SER A 235 -0.07 -11.15 10.92
CA SER A 235 -0.32 -11.90 12.17
C SER A 235 -0.74 -10.97 13.31
N MET A 236 -0.04 -9.85 13.48
CA MET A 236 -0.39 -8.84 14.48
C MET A 236 -1.75 -8.18 14.22
N ALA A 237 -2.05 -7.81 12.98
CA ALA A 237 -3.32 -7.18 12.64
C ALA A 237 -4.50 -8.15 12.86
N ARG A 238 -4.37 -9.40 12.37
CA ARG A 238 -5.37 -10.45 12.54
C ARG A 238 -5.61 -10.81 14.01
N SER A 239 -4.59 -10.78 14.86
CA SER A 239 -4.71 -11.05 16.30
C SER A 239 -5.56 -10.00 17.05
N LEU A 240 -5.61 -8.78 16.52
CA LEU A 240 -6.45 -7.68 17.00
C LEU A 240 -7.86 -7.69 16.38
N GLY A 241 -8.16 -8.68 15.54
CA GLY A 241 -9.43 -8.80 14.84
C GLY A 241 -9.53 -7.96 13.57
N ILE A 242 -8.41 -7.45 13.04
CA ILE A 242 -8.34 -6.64 11.82
C ILE A 242 -7.93 -7.55 10.64
N PRO A 243 -8.81 -7.79 9.64
CA PRO A 243 -8.48 -8.55 8.45
C PRO A 243 -7.34 -7.89 7.68
N ALA A 244 -6.28 -8.65 7.47
CA ALA A 244 -5.12 -8.27 6.66
C ALA A 244 -4.66 -9.49 5.87
N TRP A 245 -3.97 -9.27 4.76
CA TRP A 245 -3.50 -10.32 3.86
C TRP A 245 -2.27 -9.82 3.12
N VAL A 246 -1.53 -10.75 2.53
CA VAL A 246 -0.34 -10.41 1.73
C VAL A 246 -0.74 -10.25 0.26
N GLU A 247 -0.22 -9.21 -0.37
CA GLU A 247 -0.33 -8.94 -1.79
C GLU A 247 1.06 -9.07 -2.42
N TYR A 248 1.12 -9.67 -3.59
CA TYR A 248 2.35 -10.06 -4.26
C TYR A 248 2.36 -9.54 -5.68
N GLY A 249 3.53 -9.21 -6.17
CA GLY A 249 3.74 -8.88 -7.56
C GLY A 249 5.13 -8.35 -7.79
N LEU A 250 5.23 -7.23 -8.51
CA LEU A 250 6.51 -6.66 -8.90
C LEU A 250 6.60 -5.21 -8.44
N VAL A 251 7.77 -4.79 -7.96
CA VAL A 251 8.10 -3.39 -7.68
C VAL A 251 9.26 -2.94 -8.56
N TYR A 252 9.20 -1.69 -9.03
CA TYR A 252 10.28 -1.05 -9.77
C TYR A 252 11.19 -0.31 -8.80
N THR A 253 12.34 -0.91 -8.51
CA THR A 253 13.36 -0.34 -7.63
C THR A 253 14.73 -0.45 -8.30
N GLN A 254 15.60 0.53 -8.02
CA GLN A 254 16.99 0.54 -8.51
C GLN A 254 17.15 0.32 -10.04
N GLY A 255 16.16 0.75 -10.83
CA GLY A 255 16.23 0.67 -12.29
C GLY A 255 15.64 -0.61 -12.91
N THR A 256 15.17 -1.56 -12.11
CA THR A 256 14.62 -2.84 -12.57
C THR A 256 13.31 -3.21 -11.87
N TRP A 257 12.60 -4.22 -12.39
CA TRP A 257 11.46 -4.83 -11.70
C TRP A 257 11.91 -6.07 -10.94
N SER A 258 11.49 -6.20 -9.69
CA SER A 258 11.76 -7.36 -8.84
C SER A 258 10.46 -7.86 -8.18
N PRO A 259 10.36 -9.18 -7.89
CA PRO A 259 9.32 -9.71 -7.02
C PRO A 259 9.27 -8.94 -5.70
N HIS A 260 8.06 -8.69 -5.22
CA HIS A 260 7.82 -7.99 -3.96
C HIS A 260 6.50 -8.41 -3.33
N ALA A 261 6.45 -8.36 -2.01
CA ALA A 261 5.25 -8.57 -1.20
C ALA A 261 4.96 -7.34 -0.32
N TRP A 262 3.68 -7.05 -0.11
CA TRP A 262 3.20 -6.00 0.78
C TRP A 262 1.88 -6.40 1.41
N ILE A 263 1.32 -5.53 2.25
CA ILE A 263 0.12 -5.80 3.02
C ILE A 263 -1.09 -5.12 2.36
N GLY A 264 -2.17 -5.87 2.21
CA GLY A 264 -3.52 -5.33 2.04
C GLY A 264 -4.33 -5.47 3.34
N THR A 265 -5.12 -4.47 3.68
CA THR A 265 -6.04 -4.54 4.84
C THR A 265 -7.24 -3.63 4.63
N VAL A 266 -8.14 -3.59 5.62
CA VAL A 266 -9.34 -2.76 5.63
C VAL A 266 -9.35 -1.81 6.82
N VAL A 267 -9.78 -0.57 6.58
CA VAL A 267 -10.06 0.42 7.61
C VAL A 267 -11.56 0.74 7.58
N PRO A 268 -12.32 0.43 8.66
CA PRO A 268 -13.72 0.82 8.74
C PRO A 268 -13.84 2.33 8.96
N THR A 269 -14.70 2.98 8.18
CA THR A 269 -15.02 4.41 8.31
C THR A 269 -16.53 4.61 8.40
N LYS A 270 -16.98 5.84 8.65
CA LYS A 270 -18.42 6.16 8.66
C LYS A 270 -19.09 5.94 7.29
N ASN A 271 -18.30 5.95 6.21
CA ASN A 271 -18.76 5.78 4.83
C ASN A 271 -18.58 4.35 4.29
N GLY A 272 -18.16 3.41 5.15
CA GLY A 272 -17.92 2.02 4.78
C GLY A 272 -16.45 1.59 4.94
N LEU A 273 -16.15 0.37 4.51
CA LEU A 273 -14.81 -0.18 4.55
C LEU A 273 -13.95 0.38 3.42
N VAL A 274 -12.75 0.82 3.77
CA VAL A 274 -11.74 1.26 2.80
C VAL A 274 -10.64 0.19 2.75
N LYS A 275 -10.43 -0.44 1.59
CA LYS A 275 -9.25 -1.28 1.34
C LYS A 275 -8.04 -0.38 1.13
N VAL A 276 -6.94 -0.69 1.82
CA VAL A 276 -5.71 0.09 1.83
C VAL A 276 -4.49 -0.81 1.68
N ASN A 277 -3.37 -0.23 1.23
CA ASN A 277 -2.07 -0.90 1.21
C ASN A 277 -1.11 -0.33 2.27
N ILE A 278 -0.33 -1.23 2.84
CA ILE A 278 0.78 -0.94 3.74
C ILE A 278 2.00 -1.75 3.27
N ASP A 279 3.18 -1.17 3.34
CA ASP A 279 4.44 -1.77 2.92
C ASP A 279 5.50 -1.47 3.98
N THR A 280 5.91 -2.47 4.74
CA THR A 280 6.86 -2.31 5.86
C THR A 280 8.33 -2.31 5.41
N THR A 281 8.60 -2.49 4.12
CA THR A 281 9.97 -2.64 3.62
C THR A 281 10.67 -1.30 3.45
N VAL A 282 11.97 -1.26 3.72
CA VAL A 282 12.79 -0.05 3.57
C VAL A 282 12.95 0.39 2.11
N GLU A 283 12.83 -0.53 1.15
CA GLU A 283 12.96 -0.23 -0.28
C GLU A 283 11.89 0.76 -0.77
N VAL A 284 10.69 0.66 -0.19
CA VAL A 284 9.56 1.57 -0.45
C VAL A 284 9.44 2.62 0.65
N GLY A 285 9.74 2.23 1.89
CA GLY A 285 9.59 3.04 3.08
C GLY A 285 10.63 4.13 3.27
N ARG A 286 11.81 4.00 2.63
CA ARG A 286 13.01 4.86 2.77
C ARG A 286 13.19 5.28 4.23
N GLU A 287 13.84 4.47 5.06
CA GLU A 287 14.11 4.68 6.50
C GLU A 287 13.25 5.78 7.19
N ASN A 288 12.22 5.34 7.91
CA ASN A 288 11.47 6.16 8.88
C ASN A 288 10.69 7.38 8.33
N LEU A 289 10.39 7.42 7.03
CA LEU A 289 9.58 8.50 6.42
C LEU A 289 8.08 8.21 6.36
N GLY A 290 7.64 7.04 6.83
CA GLY A 290 6.23 6.62 6.82
C GLY A 290 5.65 6.41 5.42
N LEU A 291 6.50 6.37 4.38
CA LEU A 291 6.10 6.27 2.97
C LEU A 291 5.48 4.92 2.59
N GLY A 292 5.61 3.93 3.47
CA GLY A 292 4.97 2.63 3.32
C GLY A 292 3.57 2.54 3.92
N PHE A 293 3.11 3.51 4.70
CA PHE A 293 1.82 3.42 5.39
C PHE A 293 0.71 4.17 4.65
N LEU A 294 -0.33 3.46 4.23
CA LEU A 294 -1.45 4.04 3.48
C LEU A 294 -1.01 4.77 2.20
N ILE A 295 0.03 4.24 1.57
CA ILE A 295 0.55 4.74 0.30
C ILE A 295 0.81 3.54 -0.59
N ARG A 296 0.21 3.57 -1.78
CA ARG A 296 0.56 2.74 -2.92
C ARG A 296 1.28 3.63 -3.92
N ASN A 297 2.56 3.39 -4.13
CA ASN A 297 3.34 4.11 -5.14
C ASN A 297 2.97 3.65 -6.57
N ALA A 298 3.28 4.49 -7.55
CA ALA A 298 3.11 4.18 -8.97
C ALA A 298 4.25 3.32 -9.53
N ASP A 299 4.95 2.55 -8.70
CA ASP A 299 6.10 1.72 -9.07
C ASP A 299 5.80 0.22 -8.88
N ARG A 300 4.55 -0.17 -8.63
CA ARG A 300 4.21 -1.57 -8.34
C ARG A 300 3.08 -2.11 -9.22
N ILE A 301 3.18 -3.40 -9.52
CA ILE A 301 2.19 -4.22 -10.23
C ILE A 301 1.74 -5.31 -9.27
N GLU A 302 0.44 -5.41 -9.03
CA GLU A 302 -0.14 -6.52 -8.28
C GLU A 302 -0.40 -7.71 -9.21
N GLU A 303 0.15 -8.87 -8.88
CA GLU A 303 -0.08 -10.13 -9.61
C GLU A 303 -1.02 -11.06 -8.82
N TRP A 304 -0.89 -11.11 -7.49
CA TRP A 304 -1.63 -12.04 -6.66
C TRP A 304 -1.99 -11.42 -5.31
N GLN A 305 -3.20 -11.65 -4.83
CA GLN A 305 -3.65 -11.25 -3.50
C GLN A 305 -4.00 -12.51 -2.71
N ASP A 306 -3.55 -12.61 -1.46
CA ASP A 306 -3.99 -13.64 -0.52
C ASP A 306 -5.48 -13.48 -0.13
N ASP A 307 -6.18 -14.60 -0.03
CA ASP A 307 -7.61 -14.67 0.32
C ASP A 307 -7.88 -15.35 1.67
N GLY A 308 -6.83 -15.64 2.44
CA GLY A 308 -6.89 -16.32 3.73
C GLY A 308 -6.86 -17.83 3.63
N ASN A 309 -6.76 -18.42 2.43
CA ASN A 309 -6.79 -19.88 2.25
C ASN A 309 -5.38 -20.45 2.06
N SER A 310 -4.95 -21.28 3.03
CA SER A 310 -3.63 -21.91 2.96
C SER A 310 -3.41 -22.74 1.69
N THR A 311 -4.43 -23.41 1.13
CA THR A 311 -4.27 -24.15 -0.13
C THR A 311 -3.90 -23.22 -1.28
N HIS A 312 -4.48 -22.03 -1.32
CA HIS A 312 -4.21 -21.05 -2.37
C HIS A 312 -2.84 -20.40 -2.17
N LEU A 313 -2.47 -20.09 -0.92
CA LEU A 313 -1.13 -19.62 -0.56
C LEU A 313 -0.06 -20.65 -0.94
N ASN A 314 -0.28 -21.93 -0.61
CA ASN A 314 0.58 -23.02 -1.06
C ASN A 314 0.68 -23.08 -2.59
N SER A 315 -0.43 -22.83 -3.30
CA SER A 315 -0.44 -22.83 -4.76
C SER A 315 0.50 -21.77 -5.34
N TYR A 316 0.58 -20.59 -4.69
CA TYR A 316 1.50 -19.50 -5.05
C TYR A 316 2.96 -19.88 -4.85
N TYR A 317 3.34 -20.45 -3.70
CA TYR A 317 4.72 -20.85 -3.43
C TYR A 317 5.16 -22.13 -4.16
N THR A 318 4.22 -22.99 -4.58
CA THR A 318 4.48 -24.22 -5.35
C THR A 318 4.18 -24.02 -6.84
N PHE A 319 4.77 -22.97 -7.41
CA PHE A 319 4.52 -22.56 -8.80
C PHE A 319 5.21 -23.46 -9.84
N ILE A 320 6.16 -24.31 -9.44
CA ILE A 320 6.72 -25.40 -10.27
C ILE A 320 6.27 -26.74 -9.69
N ARG A 321 5.57 -27.56 -10.49
CA ARG A 321 4.99 -28.84 -10.07
C ARG A 321 5.33 -29.97 -11.02
N GLY A 322 5.56 -31.17 -10.51
CA GLY A 322 5.79 -32.37 -11.33
C GLY A 322 7.07 -33.08 -10.94
N TYR A 323 7.67 -33.80 -11.89
CA TYR A 323 8.85 -34.61 -11.67
C TYR A 323 10.05 -33.95 -12.32
N TYR A 324 10.98 -33.48 -11.51
CA TYR A 324 12.21 -32.83 -11.97
C TYR A 324 13.38 -33.14 -11.04
N GLU A 325 14.59 -33.09 -11.59
CA GLU A 325 15.86 -33.15 -10.87
C GLU A 325 16.73 -31.94 -11.23
N ASN A 326 17.61 -31.53 -10.32
CA ASN A 326 18.56 -30.43 -10.51
C ASN A 326 17.91 -29.10 -10.93
N LEU A 327 16.77 -28.76 -10.32
CA LEU A 327 16.04 -27.53 -10.65
C LEU A 327 16.85 -26.29 -10.29
N HIS A 328 17.17 -25.50 -11.30
CA HIS A 328 17.75 -24.16 -11.15
C HIS A 328 16.83 -23.14 -11.84
N TYR A 329 16.21 -22.29 -11.03
CA TYR A 329 15.33 -21.21 -11.49
C TYR A 329 16.09 -19.88 -11.52
N THR A 330 15.96 -19.11 -12.61
CA THR A 330 16.49 -17.75 -12.70
C THR A 330 15.51 -16.84 -13.42
N GLU A 331 15.55 -15.57 -13.03
CA GLU A 331 14.86 -14.50 -13.73
C GLU A 331 15.83 -13.41 -14.16
N GLN A 332 15.61 -12.89 -15.36
CA GLN A 332 16.26 -11.69 -15.86
C GLN A 332 15.18 -10.72 -16.32
N VAL A 333 15.33 -9.45 -15.96
CA VAL A 333 14.45 -8.38 -16.40
C VAL A 333 15.22 -7.41 -17.29
N ASN A 334 14.70 -7.15 -18.49
CA ASN A 334 15.21 -6.13 -19.40
C ASN A 334 14.18 -4.99 -19.50
N VAL A 335 14.49 -3.85 -18.90
CA VAL A 335 13.60 -2.67 -18.93
C VAL A 335 13.79 -1.92 -20.25
N PHE A 336 12.72 -1.76 -21.03
CA PHE A 336 12.74 -0.94 -22.24
C PHE A 336 12.52 0.54 -21.90
N TYR A 337 11.53 0.82 -21.05
CA TYR A 337 11.29 2.16 -20.50
C TYR A 337 10.46 2.10 -19.22
N SER A 338 10.55 3.17 -18.44
CA SER A 338 9.94 3.35 -17.12
C SER A 338 9.68 4.83 -16.87
N ASN A 339 8.62 5.37 -17.46
CA ASN A 339 8.33 6.80 -17.48
C ASN A 339 7.38 7.18 -16.35
N GLN A 340 7.86 7.96 -15.40
CA GLN A 340 7.07 8.49 -14.29
C GLN A 340 6.52 9.87 -14.65
N THR A 341 5.22 10.11 -14.43
CA THR A 341 4.60 11.41 -14.68
C THR A 341 3.66 11.84 -13.56
N GLY A 342 3.40 13.15 -13.52
CA GLY A 342 2.65 13.79 -12.44
C GLY A 342 3.36 13.70 -11.09
N LYS A 343 2.79 14.36 -10.10
CA LYS A 343 3.38 14.46 -8.76
C LYS A 343 2.26 14.48 -7.71
N ILE A 344 2.38 13.63 -6.69
CA ILE A 344 1.57 13.71 -5.48
C ILE A 344 2.50 14.18 -4.37
N THR A 345 2.17 15.31 -3.76
CA THR A 345 2.90 15.85 -2.62
C THR A 345 2.31 15.27 -1.33
N ILE A 346 3.16 14.62 -0.54
CA ILE A 346 2.81 13.99 0.73
C ILE A 346 3.50 14.80 1.84
N PRO A 347 2.75 15.45 2.74
CA PRO A 347 3.34 16.17 3.86
C PRO A 347 4.02 15.21 4.83
N ILE A 348 5.20 15.58 5.36
CA ILE A 348 5.85 14.78 6.41
C ILE A 348 5.07 14.98 7.71
N GLU A 349 4.66 13.88 8.32
CA GLU A 349 3.93 13.90 9.59
C GLU A 349 4.79 14.55 10.69
N GLY A 350 4.19 15.40 11.53
CA GLY A 350 4.92 16.19 12.54
C GLY A 350 5.54 17.50 12.02
N THR A 351 5.60 17.73 10.70
CA THR A 351 6.11 18.98 10.10
C THR A 351 5.00 19.95 9.68
N GLN A 352 3.78 19.71 10.15
CA GLN A 352 2.64 20.56 9.84
C GLN A 352 2.59 21.77 10.77
N PHE A 353 2.17 22.92 10.25
CA PHE A 353 1.91 24.09 11.10
C PHE A 353 0.83 23.77 12.14
N PRO A 354 0.97 24.21 13.40
CA PRO A 354 -0.11 24.08 14.37
C PRO A 354 -1.38 24.76 13.86
N SER A 355 -2.54 24.08 13.92
CA SER A 355 -3.81 24.64 13.44
C SER A 355 -4.15 25.98 14.08
N TRP A 356 -3.76 26.19 15.34
CA TRP A 356 -3.94 27.47 16.04
C TRP A 356 -3.16 28.60 15.36
N LEU A 357 -1.93 28.36 14.91
CA LEU A 357 -1.10 29.35 14.23
C LEU A 357 -1.71 29.73 12.88
N ILE A 358 -2.21 28.76 12.11
CA ILE A 358 -2.95 29.01 10.87
C ILE A 358 -4.19 29.86 11.13
N MET A 359 -4.97 29.54 12.17
CA MET A 359 -6.13 30.35 12.56
C MET A 359 -5.73 31.78 12.95
N THR A 360 -4.64 31.96 13.70
CA THR A 360 -4.14 33.29 14.09
C THR A 360 -3.75 34.12 12.87
N ILE A 361 -2.99 33.54 11.93
CA ILE A 361 -2.59 34.23 10.69
C ILE A 361 -3.82 34.63 9.87
N LEU A 362 -4.77 33.71 9.66
CA LEU A 362 -6.00 33.99 8.91
C LEU A 362 -6.84 35.07 9.60
N ALA A 363 -6.97 35.03 10.93
CA ALA A 363 -7.69 36.05 11.69
C ALA A 363 -7.03 37.44 11.54
N ILE A 364 -5.70 37.52 11.60
CA ILE A 364 -4.96 38.78 11.41
C ILE A 364 -5.23 39.35 10.01
N ILE A 365 -5.18 38.52 8.96
CA ILE A 365 -5.45 38.95 7.58
C ILE A 365 -6.89 39.45 7.44
N ILE A 366 -7.88 38.70 7.96
CA ILE A 366 -9.30 39.06 7.91
C ILE A 366 -9.53 40.40 8.61
N ILE A 367 -8.96 40.58 9.81
CA ILE A 367 -9.09 41.82 10.58
C ILE A 367 -8.42 42.99 9.84
N ALA A 368 -7.23 42.79 9.28
CA ALA A 368 -6.51 43.83 8.55
C ALA A 368 -7.31 44.30 7.31
N VAL A 369 -7.84 43.37 6.51
CA VAL A 369 -8.68 43.69 5.35
C VAL A 369 -9.96 44.40 5.79
N PHE A 370 -10.59 43.94 6.87
CA PHE A 370 -11.79 44.58 7.42
C PHE A 370 -11.52 46.02 7.90
N ILE A 371 -10.39 46.27 8.57
CA ILE A 371 -9.98 47.61 9.00
C ILE A 371 -9.75 48.53 7.78
N ILE A 372 -9.13 48.02 6.70
CA ILE A 372 -8.95 48.77 5.45
C ILE A 372 -10.30 49.18 4.87
N ILE A 373 -11.27 48.25 4.79
CA ILE A 373 -12.63 48.50 4.29
C ILE A 373 -13.38 49.51 5.16
N ILE A 374 -13.17 49.53 6.48
CA ILE A 374 -13.81 50.49 7.37
C ILE A 374 -13.16 51.88 7.27
N ARG A 375 -11.84 51.95 7.06
CA ARG A 375 -11.10 53.22 7.02
C ARG A 375 -11.33 53.99 5.72
N PHE A 376 -11.34 53.32 4.57
CA PHE A 376 -11.64 53.91 3.26
C PHE A 376 -13.15 53.93 2.99
#